data_AF-A0A1S8TD63-F1
#
_entry.id   AF-A0A1S8TD63-F1
#
_cell.length_a   1.000
_cell.length_b   1.000
_cell.length_c   1.000
_cell.angle_alpha   90.00
_cell.angle_beta   90.00
_cell.angle_gamma   90.00
#
_symmetry.space_group_name_H-M   'P 1'
#
loop_
_entity.id
_entity.type
_entity.pdbx_description
1 polymer ?
#
loop_
_entity_poly.entity_id
_entity_poly.type
_entity_poly.pdbx_seq_one_letter_code
_entity_poly.pdbx_strand_id
1 'polypeptide(L)'
;MFTFLVIFLVSLILSTVITLVINGAWRDEQTDYSNQISNFTYNCKEIYKEIDENMKNDEKLQDIVSRDTIRFKVFIVDKQVKVLFSPENNCIKQFDINKILNQQSKSNFDKNNISYYDIKSLVEDIYVVVSDVLYKGDISFSTLFPLGILIFVDLFLLLTYGKVKYINSLSKGLVEISKWNLNYRVEVKGRDELSILGKNINYMTEELMNLKEKEKEIEKNKNRLIVSVSHDLRTPFTSIIGYIKLIKENYKEKDDISKYIDIIDNKSSRLEELINDLFEYTKLTS
;
A
#
# COMPACT_ATOMS: atom_id res chain seq x y z
N MET A 1 -5.94 11.80 1.53
CA MET A 1 -6.83 10.86 0.80
C MET A 1 -6.24 10.52 -0.56
N PHE A 2 -5.61 11.50 -1.22
CA PHE A 2 -4.95 11.32 -2.51
C PHE A 2 -3.77 10.35 -2.41
N THR A 3 -2.98 10.40 -1.34
CA THR A 3 -1.83 9.49 -1.14
C THR A 3 -2.20 8.01 -1.11
N PHE A 4 -3.21 7.60 -0.35
CA PHE A 4 -3.62 6.19 -0.31
C PHE A 4 -4.21 5.72 -1.64
N LEU A 5 -4.93 6.61 -2.34
CA LEU A 5 -5.44 6.33 -3.68
C LEU A 5 -4.31 6.18 -4.70
N VAL A 6 -3.27 7.02 -4.61
CA VAL A 6 -2.05 6.88 -5.43
C VAL A 6 -1.34 5.57 -5.12
N ILE A 7 -1.18 5.20 -3.83
CA ILE A 7 -0.57 3.92 -3.44
C ILE A 7 -1.36 2.74 -4.03
N PHE A 8 -2.68 2.78 -3.94
CA PHE A 8 -3.57 1.77 -4.52
C PHE A 8 -3.42 1.66 -6.04
N LEU A 9 -3.42 2.79 -6.76
CA LEU A 9 -3.25 2.80 -8.22
C LEU A 9 -1.86 2.30 -8.63
N VAL A 10 -0.81 2.72 -7.91
CA VAL A 10 0.55 2.26 -8.16
C VAL A 10 0.68 0.76 -7.91
N SER A 11 0.14 0.23 -6.82
CA SER A 11 0.18 -1.22 -6.55
C SER A 11 -0.62 -2.01 -7.59
N LEU A 12 -1.74 -1.46 -8.09
CA LEU A 12 -2.54 -2.07 -9.16
C LEU A 12 -1.76 -2.13 -10.48
N ILE A 13 -1.16 -1.01 -10.89
CA ILE A 13 -0.37 -0.93 -12.12
C ILE A 13 0.86 -1.84 -12.00
N LEU A 14 1.56 -1.83 -10.87
CA LEU A 14 2.76 -2.64 -10.70
C LEU A 14 2.43 -4.14 -10.72
N SER A 15 1.37 -4.56 -10.01
CA SER A 15 0.94 -5.96 -10.00
C SER A 15 0.51 -6.46 -11.39
N THR A 16 -0.22 -5.63 -12.14
CA THR A 16 -0.63 -5.97 -13.51
C THR A 16 0.56 -6.09 -14.45
N VAL A 17 1.53 -5.17 -14.39
CA VAL A 17 2.78 -5.25 -15.15
C VAL A 17 3.57 -6.50 -14.79
N ILE A 18 3.74 -6.80 -13.50
CA ILE A 18 4.44 -8.01 -13.04
C ILE A 18 3.74 -9.27 -13.57
N THR A 19 2.42 -9.33 -13.49
CA THR A 19 1.64 -10.47 -13.99
C THR A 19 1.78 -10.64 -15.50
N LEU A 20 1.82 -9.54 -16.26
CA LEU A 20 2.06 -9.57 -17.71
C LEU A 20 3.46 -10.02 -18.07
N VAL A 21 4.48 -9.58 -17.33
CA VAL A 21 5.87 -10.01 -17.52
C VAL A 21 6.02 -11.50 -17.23
N ILE A 22 5.43 -11.98 -16.13
CA ILE A 22 5.36 -13.41 -15.81
C ILE A 22 4.68 -14.16 -16.96
N ASN A 23 3.50 -13.72 -17.38
CA ASN A 23 2.79 -14.37 -18.49
C ASN A 23 3.63 -14.41 -19.79
N GLY A 24 4.30 -13.30 -20.14
CA GLY A 24 5.17 -13.22 -21.32
C GLY A 24 6.36 -14.18 -21.25
N ALA A 25 7.08 -14.16 -20.13
CA ALA A 25 8.25 -15.01 -19.91
C ALA A 25 7.88 -16.51 -19.96
N TRP A 26 6.76 -16.89 -19.34
CA TRP A 26 6.30 -18.27 -19.35
C TRP A 26 5.76 -18.72 -20.71
N ARG A 27 5.12 -17.82 -21.47
CA ARG A 27 4.61 -18.12 -22.81
C ARG A 27 5.75 -18.45 -23.77
N ASP A 28 6.84 -17.69 -23.75
CA ASP A 28 7.98 -17.93 -24.63
C ASP A 28 8.66 -19.29 -24.34
N GLU A 29 8.66 -19.74 -23.09
CA GLU A 29 9.24 -21.02 -22.69
C GLU A 29 8.38 -22.24 -23.09
N GLN A 30 7.04 -22.09 -23.15
CA GLN A 30 6.11 -23.21 -23.37
C GLN A 30 5.44 -23.25 -24.76
N THR A 31 5.43 -22.14 -25.51
CA THR A 31 4.62 -21.99 -26.75
C THR A 31 5.39 -21.67 -28.01
N ASP A 32 6.70 -21.95 -28.09
CA ASP A 32 7.40 -21.83 -29.38
C ASP A 32 6.98 -22.96 -30.34
N TYR A 33 5.74 -22.85 -30.78
CA TYR A 33 5.04 -23.69 -31.72
C TYR A 33 5.75 -23.65 -33.08
N SER A 34 6.40 -22.52 -33.38
CA SER A 34 7.19 -22.36 -34.60
C SER A 34 8.43 -23.24 -34.59
N ASN A 35 9.14 -23.30 -33.46
CA ASN A 35 10.29 -24.16 -33.27
C ASN A 35 9.89 -25.63 -33.11
N GLN A 36 8.77 -25.92 -32.43
CA GLN A 36 8.22 -27.28 -32.38
C GLN A 36 7.87 -27.80 -33.79
N ILE A 37 7.21 -27.00 -34.63
CA ILE A 37 6.92 -27.35 -36.03
C ILE A 37 8.20 -27.46 -36.85
N SER A 38 9.17 -26.56 -36.66
CA SER A 38 10.43 -26.59 -37.41
C SER A 38 11.23 -27.87 -37.12
N ASN A 39 11.37 -28.23 -35.85
CA ASN A 39 12.01 -29.46 -35.41
C ASN A 39 11.25 -30.70 -35.90
N PHE A 40 9.92 -30.69 -35.82
CA PHE A 40 9.09 -31.77 -36.36
C PHE A 40 9.32 -31.94 -37.87
N THR A 41 9.28 -30.86 -38.63
CA THR A 41 9.48 -30.88 -40.10
C THR A 41 10.89 -31.36 -40.46
N TYR A 42 11.91 -30.97 -39.69
CA TYR A 42 13.28 -31.45 -39.87
C TYR A 42 13.39 -32.95 -39.61
N ASN A 43 12.82 -33.43 -38.50
CA ASN A 43 12.81 -34.86 -38.16
C ASN A 43 12.06 -35.69 -39.22
N CYS A 44 10.92 -35.20 -39.73
CA CYS A 44 10.22 -35.87 -40.82
C CYS A 44 11.13 -36.06 -42.05
N LYS A 45 11.89 -35.03 -42.45
CA LYS A 45 12.82 -35.14 -43.59
C LYS A 45 13.90 -36.21 -43.39
N GLU A 46 14.50 -36.26 -42.21
CA GLU A 46 15.52 -37.25 -41.88
C GLU A 46 14.93 -38.68 -41.86
N ILE A 47 13.76 -38.86 -41.25
CA ILE A 47 13.07 -40.16 -41.21
C ILE A 47 12.71 -40.63 -42.63
N TYR A 48 12.19 -39.73 -43.48
CA TYR A 48 11.88 -40.10 -44.86
C TYR A 48 13.11 -40.51 -45.65
N LYS A 49 14.25 -39.86 -45.41
CA LYS A 49 15.51 -40.21 -46.06
C LYS A 49 16.02 -41.58 -45.59
N GLU A 50 15.98 -41.84 -44.28
CA GLU A 50 16.41 -43.11 -43.70
C GLU A 50 15.55 -44.29 -44.19
N ILE A 51 14.23 -44.08 -44.32
CA ILE A 51 13.31 -45.08 -44.88
C ILE A 51 13.59 -45.32 -46.36
N ASP A 52 13.74 -44.26 -47.16
CA ASP A 52 13.99 -44.36 -48.61
C ASP A 52 15.28 -45.14 -48.92
N GLU A 53 16.35 -44.91 -48.15
CA GLU A 53 17.63 -45.62 -48.28
C GLU A 53 17.55 -47.11 -47.88
N ASN A 54 16.60 -47.50 -47.03
CA ASN A 54 16.47 -48.86 -46.49
C ASN A 54 15.20 -49.60 -46.94
N MET A 55 14.49 -49.12 -47.96
CA MET A 55 13.22 -49.67 -48.46
C MET A 55 13.21 -51.17 -48.80
N LYS A 56 14.38 -51.78 -49.04
CA LYS A 56 14.53 -53.20 -49.39
C LYS A 56 14.85 -54.11 -48.19
N ASN A 57 14.94 -53.57 -46.99
CA ASN A 57 15.36 -54.29 -45.80
C ASN A 57 14.31 -54.17 -44.69
N ASP A 58 13.40 -55.15 -44.64
CA ASP A 58 12.28 -55.20 -43.70
C ASP A 58 12.73 -55.16 -42.23
N GLU A 59 13.87 -55.76 -41.89
CA GLU A 59 14.42 -55.77 -40.53
C GLU A 59 14.84 -54.35 -40.10
N LYS A 60 15.47 -53.60 -41.01
CA LYS A 60 15.82 -52.19 -40.76
C LYS A 60 14.61 -51.26 -40.75
N LEU A 61 13.62 -51.51 -41.60
CA LEU A 61 12.37 -50.73 -41.57
C LEU A 61 11.63 -50.94 -40.25
N GLN A 62 11.58 -52.18 -39.74
CA GLN A 62 11.03 -52.47 -38.43
C GLN A 62 11.83 -51.76 -37.32
N ASP A 63 13.17 -51.71 -37.39
CA ASP A 63 14.00 -50.99 -36.42
C ASP A 63 13.75 -49.47 -36.42
N ILE A 64 13.64 -48.85 -37.60
CA ILE A 64 13.34 -47.41 -37.73
C ILE A 64 11.97 -47.08 -37.14
N VAL A 65 10.96 -47.91 -37.42
CA VAL A 65 9.59 -47.72 -36.95
C VAL A 65 9.44 -48.03 -35.45
N SER A 66 10.20 -49.00 -34.95
CA SER A 66 10.18 -49.44 -33.54
C SER A 66 11.14 -48.64 -32.66
N ARG A 67 11.86 -47.66 -33.24
CA ARG A 67 12.73 -46.76 -32.50
C ARG A 67 11.87 -46.01 -31.49
N ASP A 68 12.05 -46.31 -30.20
CA ASP A 68 11.27 -45.73 -29.12
C ASP A 68 11.62 -44.24 -28.96
N THR A 69 10.93 -43.41 -29.73
CA THR A 69 11.06 -41.97 -29.67
C THR A 69 9.89 -41.42 -28.86
N ILE A 70 10.21 -40.91 -27.66
CA ILE A 70 9.26 -40.30 -26.71
C ILE A 70 8.39 -39.19 -27.36
N ARG A 71 8.82 -38.62 -28.50
CA ARG A 71 8.18 -37.45 -29.13
C ARG A 71 7.36 -37.76 -30.38
N PHE A 72 7.84 -38.59 -31.30
CA PHE A 72 7.13 -38.87 -32.55
C PHE A 72 6.92 -40.36 -32.77
N LYS A 73 5.86 -40.70 -33.50
CA LYS A 73 5.53 -42.07 -33.90
C LYS A 73 5.54 -42.15 -35.41
N VAL A 74 6.19 -43.19 -35.95
CA VAL A 74 6.31 -43.43 -37.39
C VAL A 74 5.46 -44.63 -37.74
N PHE A 75 4.68 -44.54 -38.81
CA PHE A 75 3.87 -45.64 -39.33
C PHE A 75 4.14 -45.80 -40.83
N ILE A 76 4.23 -47.05 -41.29
CA ILE A 76 4.27 -47.38 -42.72
C ILE A 76 2.93 -48.01 -43.07
N VAL A 77 2.25 -47.49 -44.09
CA VAL A 77 0.91 -47.92 -44.49
C VAL A 77 0.83 -48.19 -45.99
N ASP A 78 0.01 -49.17 -46.36
CA ASP A 78 -0.30 -49.53 -47.76
C ASP A 78 -1.35 -48.58 -48.39
N LYS A 79 -1.64 -48.70 -49.68
CA LYS A 79 -2.69 -47.98 -50.45
C LYS A 79 -4.08 -48.14 -49.85
N GLN A 80 -4.32 -49.27 -49.18
CA GLN A 80 -5.54 -49.59 -48.44
C GLN A 80 -5.52 -49.08 -46.99
N VAL A 81 -4.45 -48.38 -46.60
CA VAL A 81 -4.23 -47.77 -45.29
C VAL A 81 -4.15 -48.77 -44.14
N LYS A 82 -3.75 -49.99 -44.49
CA LYS A 82 -3.42 -51.02 -43.52
C LYS A 82 -2.00 -50.75 -43.02
N VAL A 83 -1.82 -50.75 -41.71
CA VAL A 83 -0.51 -50.57 -41.09
C VAL A 83 0.36 -51.78 -41.40
N LEU A 84 1.45 -51.55 -42.12
CA LEU A 84 2.46 -52.55 -42.46
C LEU A 84 3.49 -52.66 -41.32
N PHE A 85 3.91 -51.51 -40.78
CA PHE A 85 4.87 -51.41 -39.68
C PHE A 85 4.37 -50.40 -38.63
N SER A 86 4.47 -50.76 -37.34
CA SER A 86 3.98 -49.96 -36.19
C SER A 86 5.00 -49.93 -35.04
N PRO A 87 5.13 -48.81 -34.29
CA PRO A 87 6.07 -48.69 -33.17
C PRO A 87 5.79 -49.63 -31.99
N GLU A 88 4.54 -50.08 -31.85
CA GLU A 88 4.13 -51.10 -30.86
C GLU A 88 3.15 -52.09 -31.50
N ASN A 89 3.21 -53.36 -31.06
CA ASN A 89 2.40 -54.47 -31.55
C ASN A 89 0.88 -54.35 -31.34
N ASN A 90 0.33 -53.21 -30.89
CA ASN A 90 -1.10 -53.18 -30.52
C ASN A 90 -1.92 -51.89 -30.60
N CYS A 91 -1.48 -50.77 -31.19
CA CYS A 91 -2.27 -49.53 -31.02
C CYS A 91 -3.18 -49.10 -32.18
N ILE A 92 -2.87 -49.34 -33.45
CA ILE A 92 -3.75 -48.90 -34.56
C ILE A 92 -3.63 -49.90 -35.72
N LYS A 93 -4.75 -50.54 -36.11
CA LYS A 93 -4.77 -51.55 -37.19
C LYS A 93 -5.06 -50.95 -38.57
N GLN A 94 -5.70 -49.78 -38.61
CA GLN A 94 -6.09 -49.08 -39.83
C GLN A 94 -6.24 -47.59 -39.56
N PHE A 95 -5.73 -46.73 -40.44
CA PHE A 95 -5.95 -45.28 -40.37
C PHE A 95 -7.09 -44.85 -41.32
N ASP A 96 -7.84 -43.82 -40.95
CA ASP A 96 -8.83 -43.19 -41.84
C ASP A 96 -8.18 -42.01 -42.57
N ILE A 97 -7.61 -42.27 -43.75
CA ILE A 97 -6.89 -41.28 -44.55
C ILE A 97 -7.79 -40.13 -45.00
N ASN A 98 -9.10 -40.32 -45.21
CA ASN A 98 -10.00 -39.23 -45.60
C ASN A 98 -10.14 -38.18 -44.49
N LYS A 99 -9.89 -38.56 -43.24
CA LYS A 99 -9.84 -37.63 -42.11
C LYS A 99 -8.50 -36.92 -42.01
N ILE A 100 -7.39 -37.57 -42.38
CA ILE A 100 -6.03 -37.04 -42.26
C ILE A 100 -5.59 -36.23 -43.51
N LEU A 101 -5.99 -36.62 -44.72
CA LEU A 101 -5.71 -35.87 -45.95
C LEU A 101 -6.56 -34.59 -46.04
N ASN A 102 -7.83 -34.64 -45.61
CA ASN A 102 -8.67 -33.44 -45.55
C ASN A 102 -8.31 -32.54 -44.35
N GLN A 103 -7.68 -33.10 -43.32
CA GLN A 103 -7.04 -32.35 -42.23
C GLN A 103 -5.52 -32.42 -42.38
N GLN A 104 -4.98 -31.84 -43.46
CA GLN A 104 -3.61 -31.35 -43.39
C GLN A 104 -3.54 -30.42 -42.19
N SER A 105 -2.95 -30.92 -41.10
CA SER A 105 -2.73 -30.25 -39.82
C SER A 105 -3.94 -30.19 -38.87
N LYS A 106 -3.80 -30.87 -37.72
CA LYS A 106 -4.55 -30.71 -36.44
C LYS A 106 -5.78 -31.61 -36.26
N SER A 107 -5.60 -32.70 -35.50
CA SER A 107 -6.69 -33.28 -34.71
C SER A 107 -6.51 -32.86 -33.24
N ASN A 108 -7.50 -32.15 -32.69
CA ASN A 108 -7.53 -31.77 -31.28
C ASN A 108 -7.87 -33.03 -30.47
N PHE A 109 -6.88 -33.63 -29.81
CA PHE A 109 -7.11 -34.79 -28.95
C PHE A 109 -7.41 -34.38 -27.50
N ASP A 110 -6.94 -33.21 -27.06
CA ASP A 110 -7.29 -32.61 -25.77
C ASP A 110 -7.08 -31.08 -25.81
N LYS A 111 -7.66 -30.31 -24.87
CA LYS A 111 -7.61 -28.83 -24.86
C LYS A 111 -6.19 -28.24 -24.97
N ASN A 112 -5.17 -29.01 -24.60
CA ASN A 112 -3.78 -28.57 -24.51
C ASN A 112 -2.82 -29.27 -25.51
N ASN A 113 -3.27 -30.29 -26.24
CA ASN A 113 -2.42 -31.13 -27.09
C ASN A 113 -2.98 -31.20 -28.52
N ILE A 114 -2.14 -30.86 -29.51
CA ILE A 114 -2.48 -30.94 -30.94
C ILE A 114 -1.64 -32.04 -31.57
N SER A 115 -2.27 -33.11 -32.05
CA SER A 115 -1.58 -34.11 -32.86
C SER A 115 -1.34 -33.55 -34.26
N TYR A 116 -0.07 -33.52 -34.66
CA TYR A 116 0.37 -33.09 -35.97
C TYR A 116 0.83 -34.31 -36.77
N TYR A 117 0.44 -34.38 -38.04
CA TYR A 117 0.75 -35.50 -38.93
C TYR A 117 1.40 -34.97 -40.20
N ASP A 118 2.44 -35.64 -40.65
CA ASP A 118 3.01 -35.45 -41.98
C ASP A 118 2.99 -36.78 -42.74
N ILE A 119 2.68 -36.72 -44.03
CA ILE A 119 2.50 -37.90 -44.88
C ILE A 119 3.29 -37.71 -46.17
N LYS A 120 4.14 -38.70 -46.48
CA LYS A 120 4.89 -38.77 -47.74
C LYS A 120 4.65 -40.11 -48.43
N SER A 121 4.33 -40.06 -49.72
CA SER A 121 4.29 -41.25 -50.58
C SER A 121 5.72 -41.60 -51.02
N LEU A 122 6.09 -42.89 -50.96
CA LEU A 122 7.41 -43.38 -51.39
C LEU A 122 7.36 -44.09 -52.74
N VAL A 123 6.48 -45.08 -52.88
CA VAL A 123 6.25 -45.89 -54.09
C VAL A 123 4.74 -45.95 -54.32
N GLU A 124 4.27 -46.27 -55.54
CA GLU A 124 2.88 -46.14 -56.04
C GLU A 124 1.76 -46.58 -55.07
N ASP A 125 2.06 -47.36 -54.03
CA ASP A 125 1.12 -47.87 -53.03
C ASP A 125 1.61 -47.84 -51.56
N ILE A 126 2.73 -47.17 -51.20
CA ILE A 126 3.25 -47.11 -49.82
C ILE A 126 3.40 -45.67 -49.33
N TYR A 127 2.90 -45.41 -48.12
CA TYR A 127 2.96 -44.11 -47.44
C TYR A 127 3.65 -44.24 -46.08
N VAL A 128 4.43 -43.22 -45.72
CA VAL A 128 4.93 -43.04 -44.35
C VAL A 128 4.13 -41.92 -43.69
N VAL A 129 3.67 -42.19 -42.48
CA VAL A 129 2.97 -41.24 -41.62
C VAL A 129 3.83 -41.00 -40.38
N VAL A 130 4.26 -39.76 -40.18
CA VAL A 130 4.94 -39.34 -38.95
C VAL A 130 3.97 -38.49 -38.14
N SER A 131 3.80 -38.82 -36.85
CA SER A 131 2.93 -38.07 -35.94
C SER A 131 3.69 -37.55 -34.72
N ASP A 132 3.43 -36.32 -34.30
CA ASP A 132 3.96 -35.71 -33.06
C ASP A 132 2.84 -35.00 -32.31
N VAL A 133 3.00 -34.83 -31.00
CA VAL A 133 2.03 -34.15 -30.13
C VAL A 133 2.60 -32.79 -29.74
N LEU A 134 2.02 -31.72 -30.30
CA LEU A 134 2.41 -30.35 -30.01
C LEU A 134 1.69 -29.86 -28.75
N TYR A 135 2.44 -29.31 -27.81
CA TYR A 135 1.89 -28.74 -26.58
C TYR A 135 1.54 -27.28 -26.81
N LYS A 136 0.26 -26.97 -26.62
CA LYS A 136 -0.21 -25.60 -26.55
C LYS A 136 -0.03 -25.15 -25.10
N GLY A 137 1.08 -24.48 -24.80
CA GLY A 137 1.37 -23.85 -23.51
C GLY A 137 0.42 -22.70 -23.15
N ASP A 138 -0.88 -22.97 -23.10
CA ASP A 138 -1.86 -22.01 -22.61
C ASP A 138 -1.87 -22.11 -21.08
N ILE A 139 -1.04 -21.27 -20.43
CA ILE A 139 -1.31 -20.91 -19.03
C ILE A 139 -2.66 -20.18 -19.04
N SER A 140 -3.71 -20.90 -18.67
CA SER A 140 -5.06 -20.35 -18.64
C SER A 140 -5.05 -19.09 -17.76
N PHE A 141 -5.63 -18.00 -18.27
CA PHE A 141 -5.82 -16.74 -17.56
C PHE A 141 -6.36 -16.93 -16.13
N SER A 142 -7.13 -18.00 -15.91
CA SER A 142 -7.66 -18.40 -14.60
C SER A 142 -6.59 -18.68 -13.53
N THR A 143 -5.39 -19.12 -13.92
CA THR A 143 -4.30 -19.47 -12.99
C THR A 143 -3.45 -18.26 -12.58
N LEU A 144 -3.30 -17.27 -13.47
CA LEU A 144 -2.53 -16.05 -13.21
C LEU A 144 -3.31 -15.03 -12.38
N PHE A 145 -4.63 -15.01 -12.49
CA PHE A 145 -5.49 -14.08 -11.75
C PHE A 145 -5.29 -14.11 -10.22
N PRO A 146 -5.33 -15.26 -9.52
CA PRO A 146 -5.10 -15.29 -8.08
C PRO A 146 -3.68 -14.85 -7.69
N LEU A 147 -2.68 -15.14 -8.53
CA LEU A 147 -1.30 -14.72 -8.28
C LEU A 147 -1.16 -13.19 -8.36
N GLY A 148 -1.80 -12.54 -9.34
CA GLY A 148 -1.84 -11.09 -9.45
C GLY A 148 -2.52 -10.41 -8.25
N ILE A 149 -3.58 -11.01 -7.72
CA ILE A 149 -4.24 -10.51 -6.50
C ILE A 149 -3.29 -10.61 -5.30
N LEU A 150 -2.59 -11.73 -5.12
CA LEU A 150 -1.65 -11.90 -4.02
C LEU A 150 -0.51 -10.87 -4.09
N ILE A 151 0.09 -10.68 -5.27
CA ILE A 151 1.13 -9.68 -5.51
C ILE A 151 0.61 -8.26 -5.23
N PHE A 152 -0.62 -7.98 -5.66
CA PHE A 152 -1.26 -6.68 -5.40
C PHE A 152 -1.44 -6.42 -3.90
N VAL A 153 -1.98 -7.39 -3.16
CA VAL A 153 -2.21 -7.28 -1.72
C VAL A 153 -0.88 -7.08 -0.98
N ASP A 154 0.14 -7.86 -1.34
CA ASP A 154 1.45 -7.79 -0.68
C ASP A 154 2.13 -6.44 -0.93
N LEU A 155 2.18 -5.98 -2.19
CA LEU A 155 2.69 -4.65 -2.54
C LEU A 155 1.92 -3.52 -1.85
N PHE A 156 0.59 -3.62 -1.80
CA PHE A 156 -0.25 -2.61 -1.16
C PHE A 156 0.04 -2.52 0.34
N LEU A 157 0.17 -3.67 1.03
CA LEU A 157 0.50 -3.72 2.45
C LEU A 157 1.89 -3.14 2.73
N LEU A 158 2.90 -3.51 1.92
CA LEU A 158 4.27 -3.01 2.06
C LEU A 158 4.35 -1.48 1.93
N LEU A 159 3.70 -0.91 0.90
CA LEU A 159 3.68 0.53 0.68
C LEU A 159 2.88 1.27 1.77
N THR A 160 1.79 0.67 2.24
CA THR A 160 0.91 1.26 3.27
C THR A 160 1.55 1.24 4.66
N TYR A 161 2.33 0.22 4.98
CA TYR A 161 2.94 0.03 6.30
C TYR A 161 3.74 1.25 6.77
N GLY A 162 4.53 1.86 5.89
CA GLY A 162 5.31 3.06 6.21
C GLY A 162 4.43 4.25 6.60
N LYS A 163 3.29 4.44 5.92
CA LYS A 163 2.33 5.52 6.21
C LYS A 163 1.62 5.29 7.54
N VAL A 164 1.16 4.07 7.80
CA VAL A 164 0.51 3.71 9.07
C VAL A 164 1.47 3.91 10.25
N LYS A 165 2.75 3.54 10.09
CA LYS A 165 3.78 3.78 11.11
C LYS A 165 3.96 5.27 11.40
N TYR A 166 3.95 6.12 10.38
CA TYR A 166 4.05 7.58 10.56
C TYR A 166 2.80 8.15 11.26
N ILE A 167 1.60 7.71 10.90
CA ILE A 167 0.36 8.09 11.59
C ILE A 167 0.44 7.74 13.08
N ASN A 168 0.92 6.54 13.42
CA ASN A 168 1.10 6.13 14.81
C ASN A 168 2.12 7.02 15.54
N SER A 169 3.19 7.46 14.86
CA SER A 169 4.15 8.40 15.46
C SER A 169 3.56 9.79 15.73
N LEU A 170 2.70 10.30 14.84
CA LEU A 170 1.97 11.56 15.04
C LEU A 170 0.98 11.42 16.21
N SER A 171 0.26 10.30 16.28
CA SER A 171 -0.67 10.00 17.38
C SER A 171 0.04 9.96 18.74
N LYS A 172 1.18 9.27 18.83
CA LYS A 172 2.00 9.25 20.06
C LYS A 172 2.49 10.64 20.45
N GLY A 173 2.94 11.44 19.48
CA GLY A 173 3.36 12.81 19.76
C GLY A 173 2.22 13.71 20.23
N LEU A 174 1.03 13.56 19.66
CA LEU A 174 -0.19 14.22 20.14
C LEU A 174 -0.52 13.84 21.59
N VAL A 175 -0.36 12.57 21.97
CA VAL A 175 -0.54 12.12 23.36
C VAL A 175 0.46 12.79 24.30
N GLU A 176 1.72 12.94 23.89
CA GLU A 176 2.71 13.68 24.68
C GLU A 176 2.35 15.16 24.84
N ILE A 177 1.91 15.82 23.77
CA ILE A 177 1.43 17.20 23.81
C ILE A 177 0.21 17.34 24.74
N SER A 178 -0.73 16.39 24.70
CA SER A 178 -1.92 16.41 25.57
C SER A 178 -1.61 16.28 27.07
N LYS A 179 -0.42 15.79 27.43
CA LYS A 179 0.07 15.75 28.82
C LYS A 179 0.67 17.10 29.26
N TRP A 180 0.32 18.20 28.59
CA TRP A 180 0.87 19.55 28.82
C TRP A 180 2.36 19.70 28.55
N ASN A 181 2.98 18.75 27.84
CA ASN A 181 4.35 18.90 27.35
C ASN A 181 4.38 19.71 26.05
N LEU A 182 4.08 21.01 26.16
CA LEU A 182 4.01 21.94 25.03
C LEU A 182 5.39 22.28 24.43
N ASN A 183 6.48 21.73 24.97
CA ASN A 183 7.81 21.82 24.37
C ASN A 183 8.05 20.70 23.35
N TYR A 184 7.24 19.65 23.36
CA TYR A 184 7.33 18.56 22.41
C TYR A 184 6.88 19.03 21.01
N ARG A 185 7.57 18.58 19.96
CA ARG A 185 7.17 18.80 18.57
C ARG A 185 7.19 17.47 17.84
N VAL A 186 6.16 17.22 17.03
CA VAL A 186 6.14 16.05 16.16
C VAL A 186 7.10 16.24 15.00
N GLU A 187 7.81 15.18 14.64
CA GLU A 187 8.69 15.18 13.47
C GLU A 187 7.85 15.22 12.19
N VAL A 188 8.11 16.18 11.31
CA VAL A 188 7.40 16.32 10.03
C VAL A 188 8.17 15.58 8.94
N LYS A 189 7.58 14.51 8.40
CA LYS A 189 8.16 13.69 7.33
C LYS A 189 7.38 13.81 6.02
N GLY A 190 8.12 13.80 4.91
CA GLY A 190 7.53 13.77 3.56
C GLY A 190 7.01 15.14 3.10
N ARG A 191 6.21 15.11 2.02
CA ARG A 191 5.62 16.29 1.37
C ARG A 191 4.14 16.08 1.02
N ASP A 192 3.48 15.18 1.74
CA ASP A 192 2.09 14.77 1.50
C ASP A 192 1.12 15.34 2.56
N GLU A 193 -0.14 14.89 2.55
CA GLU A 193 -1.15 15.37 3.50
C GLU A 193 -0.79 15.04 4.96
N LEU A 194 -0.03 13.96 5.21
CA LEU A 194 0.43 13.62 6.56
C LEU A 194 1.55 14.57 7.03
N SER A 195 2.38 15.07 6.11
CA SER A 195 3.35 16.12 6.44
C SER A 195 2.65 17.43 6.84
N ILE A 196 1.56 17.78 6.15
CA ILE A 196 0.73 18.94 6.46
C ILE A 196 0.07 18.77 7.84
N LEU A 197 -0.47 17.58 8.12
CA LEU A 197 -1.02 17.26 9.44
C LEU A 197 0.02 17.45 10.55
N GLY A 198 1.25 16.95 10.36
CA GLY A 198 2.35 17.16 11.32
C GLY A 198 2.66 18.64 11.56
N LYS A 199 2.70 19.46 10.50
CA LYS A 199 2.87 20.92 10.62
C LYS A 199 1.74 21.58 11.40
N ASN A 200 0.49 21.20 11.12
CA ASN A 200 -0.67 21.74 11.81
C ASN A 200 -0.69 21.38 13.30
N ILE A 201 -0.27 20.17 13.66
CA ILE A 201 -0.11 19.76 15.07
C ILE A 201 0.92 20.67 15.77
N ASN A 202 2.08 20.90 15.14
CA ASN A 202 3.11 21.76 15.71
C ASN A 202 2.64 23.22 15.84
N TYR A 203 1.94 23.74 14.83
CA TYR A 203 1.35 25.08 14.87
C TYR A 203 0.36 25.23 16.02
N MET A 204 -0.57 24.28 16.18
CA MET A 204 -1.51 24.27 17.30
C MET A 204 -0.78 24.19 18.66
N THR A 205 0.30 23.42 18.74
CA THR A 205 1.11 23.30 19.96
C THR A 205 1.78 24.62 20.33
N GLU A 206 2.25 25.37 19.33
CA GLU A 206 2.80 26.72 19.51
C GLU A 206 1.74 27.69 20.04
N GLU A 207 0.55 27.69 19.45
CA GLU A 207 -0.56 28.55 19.91
C GLU A 207 -0.97 28.22 21.35
N LEU A 208 -1.04 26.93 21.71
CA LEU A 208 -1.28 26.51 23.10
C LEU A 208 -0.19 27.01 24.06
N MET A 209 1.08 27.01 23.63
CA MET A 209 2.19 27.50 24.42
C MET A 209 2.07 29.02 24.65
N ASN A 210 1.74 29.77 23.61
CA ASN A 210 1.50 31.21 23.68
C ASN A 210 0.31 31.55 24.60
N LEU A 211 -0.78 30.80 24.51
CA LEU A 211 -1.94 30.98 25.39
C LEU A 211 -1.58 30.72 26.86
N LYS A 212 -0.82 29.67 27.15
CA LYS A 212 -0.35 29.36 28.50
C LYS A 212 0.56 30.45 29.07
N GLU A 213 1.43 31.03 28.24
CA GLU A 213 2.30 32.13 28.67
C GLU A 213 1.50 33.40 28.98
N LYS A 214 0.54 33.75 28.12
CA LYS A 214 -0.41 34.85 28.37
C LYS A 214 -1.22 34.64 29.64
N GLU A 215 -1.74 33.44 29.86
CA GLU A 215 -2.49 33.11 31.08
C GLU A 215 -1.62 33.31 32.34
N LYS A 216 -0.37 32.84 32.30
CA LYS A 216 0.59 33.03 33.40
C LYS A 216 0.92 34.50 33.64
N GLU A 217 0.99 35.31 32.58
CA GLU A 217 1.18 36.75 32.70
C GLU A 217 -0.03 37.44 33.35
N ILE A 218 -1.24 37.09 32.91
CA ILE A 218 -2.50 37.57 33.50
C ILE A 218 -2.57 37.21 34.98
N GLU A 219 -2.23 35.98 35.35
CA GLU A 219 -2.21 35.53 36.75
C GLU A 219 -1.21 36.33 37.60
N LYS A 220 0.01 36.55 37.08
CA LYS A 220 1.02 37.39 37.75
C LYS A 220 0.55 38.83 37.91
N ASN A 221 -0.09 39.40 36.89
CA ASN A 221 -0.59 40.77 36.92
C ASN A 221 -1.75 40.91 37.93
N LYS A 222 -2.66 39.93 37.96
CA LYS A 222 -3.71 39.84 38.97
C LYS A 222 -3.13 39.78 40.39
N ASN A 223 -2.14 38.93 40.63
CA ASN A 223 -1.50 38.82 41.94
C ASN A 223 -0.79 40.11 42.35
N ARG A 224 -0.07 40.77 41.43
CA ARG A 224 0.56 42.07 41.68
C ARG A 224 -0.46 43.15 42.03
N LEU A 225 -1.58 43.21 41.28
CA LEU A 225 -2.66 44.14 41.56
C LEU A 225 -3.24 43.93 42.97
N ILE A 226 -3.56 42.69 43.34
CA ILE A 226 -4.10 42.36 44.67
C ILE A 226 -3.14 42.82 45.78
N VAL A 227 -1.84 42.55 45.64
CA VAL A 227 -0.83 42.94 46.64
C VAL A 227 -0.73 44.46 46.76
N SER A 228 -0.66 45.18 45.62
CA SER A 228 -0.57 46.64 45.60
C SER A 228 -1.80 47.28 46.26
N VAL A 229 -2.99 46.88 45.83
CA VAL A 229 -4.26 47.39 46.36
C VAL A 229 -4.37 47.09 47.85
N SER A 230 -4.04 45.86 48.29
CA SER A 230 -4.09 45.50 49.71
C SER A 230 -3.17 46.39 50.57
N HIS A 231 -2.01 46.75 50.06
CA HIS A 231 -1.09 47.67 50.73
C HIS A 231 -1.68 49.09 50.82
N ASP A 232 -2.22 49.58 49.71
CA ASP A 232 -2.74 50.94 49.60
C ASP A 232 -4.03 51.15 50.42
N LEU A 233 -4.86 50.11 50.57
CA LEU A 233 -6.03 50.13 51.46
C LEU A 233 -5.64 50.03 52.95
N ARG A 234 -4.61 49.25 53.29
CA ARG A 234 -4.18 49.04 54.69
C ARG A 234 -3.71 50.34 55.35
N THR A 235 -3.06 51.21 54.60
CA THR A 235 -2.47 52.45 55.11
C THR A 235 -3.54 53.41 55.69
N PRO A 236 -4.54 53.89 54.92
CA PRO A 236 -5.62 54.73 55.45
C PRO A 236 -6.46 53.99 56.49
N PHE A 237 -6.72 52.69 56.31
CA PHE A 237 -7.49 51.89 57.28
C PHE A 237 -6.81 51.83 58.66
N THR A 238 -5.49 51.62 58.69
CA THR A 238 -4.73 51.62 59.95
C THR A 238 -4.69 53.00 60.58
N SER A 239 -4.59 54.07 59.78
CA SER A 239 -4.71 55.44 60.28
C SER A 239 -6.07 55.69 60.93
N ILE A 240 -7.17 55.30 60.28
CA ILE A 240 -8.54 55.44 60.82
C ILE A 240 -8.65 54.73 62.18
N ILE A 241 -8.20 53.48 62.28
CA ILE A 241 -8.21 52.73 63.54
C ILE A 241 -7.34 53.43 64.61
N GLY A 242 -6.18 53.97 64.23
CA GLY A 242 -5.29 54.70 65.13
C GLY A 242 -5.95 55.93 65.73
N TYR A 243 -6.57 56.78 64.91
CA TYR A 243 -7.27 57.97 65.38
C TYR A 243 -8.51 57.65 66.21
N ILE A 244 -9.27 56.60 65.84
CA ILE A 244 -10.40 56.12 66.66
C ILE A 244 -9.91 55.69 68.07
N LYS A 245 -8.75 55.02 68.17
CA LYS A 245 -8.16 54.66 69.48
C LYS A 245 -7.78 55.90 70.29
N LEU A 246 -7.13 56.89 69.67
CA LEU A 246 -6.77 58.15 70.34
C LEU A 246 -8.00 58.90 70.88
N ILE A 247 -9.09 58.97 70.10
CA ILE A 247 -10.36 59.56 70.56
C ILE A 247 -10.92 58.81 71.78
N LYS A 248 -10.87 57.46 71.76
CA LYS A 248 -11.35 56.63 72.87
C LYS A 248 -10.50 56.79 74.15
N GLU A 249 -9.21 57.08 74.02
CA GLU A 249 -8.27 57.24 75.15
C GLU A 249 -8.24 58.68 75.71
N ASN A 250 -8.34 59.72 74.86
CA ASN A 250 -8.18 61.14 75.23
C ASN A 250 -9.48 61.98 75.17
N TYR A 251 -10.60 61.43 75.67
CA TYR A 251 -11.93 62.04 75.55
C TYR A 251 -12.15 63.42 76.24
N LYS A 252 -11.14 63.99 76.90
CA LYS A 252 -11.28 65.21 77.73
C LYS A 252 -10.95 66.53 77.02
N GLU A 253 -10.22 66.52 75.90
CA GLU A 253 -9.90 67.73 75.12
C GLU A 253 -10.75 67.78 73.83
N LYS A 254 -11.78 68.63 73.82
CA LYS A 254 -12.71 68.76 72.69
C LYS A 254 -12.05 69.23 71.39
N ASP A 255 -11.02 70.08 71.47
CA ASP A 255 -10.35 70.65 70.30
C ASP A 255 -9.54 69.63 69.48
N ASP A 256 -9.01 68.59 70.14
CA ASP A 256 -8.25 67.54 69.45
C ASP A 256 -9.15 66.44 68.88
N ILE A 257 -10.33 66.22 69.47
CA ILE A 257 -11.33 65.30 68.92
C ILE A 257 -11.82 65.76 67.54
N SER A 258 -12.08 67.06 67.36
CA SER A 258 -12.52 67.60 66.07
C SER A 258 -11.47 67.34 64.98
N LYS A 259 -10.19 67.60 65.25
CA LYS A 259 -9.10 67.34 64.31
C LYS A 259 -8.98 65.85 63.97
N TYR A 260 -9.14 64.95 64.95
CA TYR A 260 -9.08 63.52 64.70
C TYR A 260 -10.25 63.02 63.83
N ILE A 261 -11.45 63.58 64.03
CA ILE A 261 -12.62 63.30 63.18
C ILE A 261 -12.35 63.74 61.74
N ASP A 262 -11.83 64.95 61.53
CA ASP A 262 -11.50 65.45 60.19
C ASP A 262 -10.46 64.57 59.48
N ILE A 263 -9.47 64.06 60.23
CA ILE A 263 -8.48 63.14 59.64
C ILE A 263 -9.13 61.79 59.29
N ILE A 264 -10.01 61.25 60.13
CA ILE A 264 -10.74 60.01 59.84
C ILE A 264 -11.60 60.17 58.58
N ASP A 265 -12.31 61.29 58.45
CA ASP A 265 -13.17 61.57 57.30
C ASP A 265 -12.34 61.58 56.01
N ASN A 266 -11.26 62.37 55.97
CA ASN A 266 -10.36 62.43 54.83
C ASN A 266 -9.74 61.06 54.47
N LYS A 267 -9.35 60.25 55.47
CA LYS A 267 -8.82 58.90 55.21
C LYS A 267 -9.90 57.93 54.71
N SER A 268 -11.15 58.10 55.15
CA SER A 268 -12.28 57.29 54.71
C SER A 268 -12.66 57.62 53.27
N SER A 269 -12.73 58.90 52.90
CA SER A 269 -12.95 59.33 51.51
C SER A 269 -11.83 58.84 50.58
N ARG A 270 -10.57 58.88 51.03
CA ARG A 270 -9.45 58.34 50.23
C ARG A 270 -9.55 56.82 50.06
N LEU A 271 -10.00 56.09 51.08
CA LEU A 271 -10.21 54.65 50.99
C LEU A 271 -11.34 54.32 50.00
N GLU A 272 -12.42 55.10 50.01
CA GLU A 272 -13.54 54.98 49.07
C GLU A 272 -13.11 55.21 47.62
N GLU A 273 -12.31 56.26 47.36
CA GLU A 273 -11.75 56.54 46.03
C GLU A 273 -10.91 55.34 45.52
N LEU A 274 -10.02 54.79 46.35
CA LEU A 274 -9.22 53.61 46.00
C LEU A 274 -10.06 52.37 45.68
N ILE A 275 -11.18 52.18 46.38
CA ILE A 275 -12.12 51.08 46.12
C ILE A 275 -12.85 51.29 44.79
N ASN A 276 -13.27 52.53 44.50
CA ASN A 276 -13.95 52.86 43.25
C ASN A 276 -13.00 52.70 42.04
N ASP A 277 -11.76 53.16 42.14
CA ASP A 277 -10.72 52.99 41.12
C ASP A 277 -10.49 51.51 40.80
N LEU A 278 -10.43 50.66 41.84
CA LEU A 278 -10.30 49.22 41.68
C LEU A 278 -11.51 48.62 40.95
N PHE A 279 -12.71 49.02 41.33
CA PHE A 279 -13.95 48.49 40.75
C PHE A 279 -14.04 48.84 39.25
N GLU A 280 -13.71 50.08 38.89
CA GLU A 280 -13.66 50.54 37.50
C GLU A 280 -12.65 49.73 36.68
N TYR A 281 -11.43 49.52 37.22
CA TYR A 281 -10.42 48.69 36.57
C TYR A 281 -10.92 47.26 36.31
N THR A 282 -11.53 46.62 37.32
CA THR A 282 -12.05 45.24 37.17
C THR A 282 -13.18 45.14 36.15
N LYS A 283 -14.01 46.17 36.01
CA LYS A 283 -15.09 46.21 35.03
C LYS A 283 -14.58 46.35 33.59
N LEU A 284 -13.45 47.02 33.38
CA LEU A 284 -12.81 47.15 32.07
C LEU A 284 -12.05 45.90 31.63
N THR A 285 -11.63 45.06 32.59
CA THR A 285 -10.83 43.84 32.35
C THR A 285 -11.62 42.53 32.47
N SER A 286 -12.90 42.57 32.83
CA SER A 286 -13.81 41.41 32.93
C SER A 286 -14.64 41.19 31.67
#